data_AF-A0A958EE16-F1
#
_entry.id   AF-A0A958EE16-F1
#
_cell.length_a   1.000
_cell.length_b   1.000
_cell.length_c   1.000
_cell.angle_alpha   90.00
_cell.angle_beta   90.00
_cell.angle_gamma   90.00
#
_symmetry.space_group_name_H-M   'P 1'
#
loop_
_entity.id
_entity.type
_entity.pdbx_description
1 polymer ?
#
loop_
_entity_poly.entity_id
_entity_poly.type
_entity_poly.pdbx_seq_one_letter_code
_entity_poly.pdbx_strand_id
1 'polypeptide(L)'
;MGDGCLICDEEAFGFPLCRKCFHTKQELIEREYNDYARHEIRDSYFYFRDELKNNPSARISNQDLIRFLAMAETLNENFEDSYLIERIEADLNELLELQEQRRNNHSPQTRKKYANDYSHGEKKRPAGTISQTATPRPIALFDEDDYRKKYPANFLCEDGHYVRSRAEVLIDNWFYHHRLVHAYEKKLIMPDNTNEIYYPDFYLPEGDVYIEFWGRENDPAYLAKKEAKVASYRRNGIHLIELSDREVERLDDFLPMALMRYIKGRRF
;
A
#
# COMPACT_ATOMS: atom_id res chain seq x y z
N MET A 1 -30.23 20.35 -0.38
CA MET A 1 -29.24 19.25 -0.25
C MET A 1 -29.51 18.31 -1.40
N GLY A 2 -28.46 17.75 -2.03
CA GLY A 2 -28.67 16.92 -3.21
C GLY A 2 -29.19 15.53 -2.83
N ASP A 3 -30.24 15.07 -3.48
CA ASP A 3 -30.81 13.72 -3.29
C ASP A 3 -30.03 12.63 -4.06
N GLY A 4 -28.81 12.94 -4.53
CA GLY A 4 -27.96 12.08 -5.35
C GLY A 4 -26.81 11.45 -4.58
N CYS A 5 -26.40 10.27 -5.03
CA CYS A 5 -25.29 9.48 -4.50
C CYS A 5 -23.94 10.16 -4.71
N LEU A 6 -23.13 10.29 -3.64
CA LEU A 6 -21.78 10.88 -3.67
C LEU A 6 -20.78 10.19 -4.62
N ILE A 7 -21.13 9.02 -5.17
CA ILE A 7 -20.25 8.18 -5.99
C ILE A 7 -20.69 8.11 -7.46
N CYS A 8 -21.99 8.22 -7.75
CA CYS A 8 -22.52 7.97 -9.10
C CYS A 8 -23.68 8.87 -9.50
N ASP A 9 -24.04 9.87 -8.69
CA ASP A 9 -25.14 10.82 -8.89
C ASP A 9 -26.55 10.20 -9.05
N GLU A 10 -26.69 8.87 -8.97
CA GLU A 10 -27.99 8.17 -8.92
C GLU A 10 -28.78 8.55 -7.67
N GLU A 11 -30.11 8.51 -7.75
CA GLU A 11 -31.02 8.85 -6.66
C GLU A 11 -30.74 8.02 -5.38
N ALA A 12 -30.51 8.72 -4.28
CA ALA A 12 -30.10 8.15 -2.99
C ALA A 12 -31.12 8.37 -1.87
N PHE A 13 -32.28 8.98 -2.16
CA PHE A 13 -33.42 9.10 -1.24
C PHE A 13 -33.08 9.67 0.15
N GLY A 14 -32.20 10.68 0.19
CA GLY A 14 -31.75 11.32 1.43
C GLY A 14 -30.57 10.64 2.15
N PHE A 15 -30.03 9.55 1.59
CA PHE A 15 -28.80 8.90 2.08
C PHE A 15 -27.56 9.38 1.28
N PRO A 16 -26.33 9.27 1.83
CA PRO A 16 -25.11 9.65 1.11
C PRO A 16 -24.78 8.78 -0.12
N LEU A 17 -25.25 7.53 -0.13
CA LEU A 17 -24.99 6.55 -1.20
C LEU A 17 -26.31 5.95 -1.70
N CYS A 18 -26.44 5.77 -3.02
CA CYS A 18 -27.51 4.93 -3.56
C CYS A 18 -27.32 3.48 -3.10
N ARG A 19 -28.41 2.70 -3.13
CA ARG A 19 -28.42 1.30 -2.68
C ARG A 19 -27.30 0.45 -3.30
N LYS A 20 -26.98 0.67 -4.58
CA LYS A 20 -25.93 -0.08 -5.29
C LYS A 20 -24.55 0.23 -4.73
N CYS A 21 -24.16 1.51 -4.66
CA CYS A 21 -22.86 1.90 -4.13
C CYS A 21 -22.71 1.54 -2.64
N PHE A 22 -23.78 1.61 -1.85
CA PHE A 22 -23.77 1.13 -0.46
C PHE A 22 -23.45 -0.37 -0.38
N HIS A 23 -24.17 -1.24 -1.10
CA HIS A 23 -23.90 -2.68 -1.07
C HIS A 23 -22.51 -3.03 -1.62
N THR A 24 -22.07 -2.42 -2.72
CA THR A 24 -20.71 -2.65 -3.27
C THR A 24 -19.61 -2.24 -2.28
N LYS A 25 -19.84 -1.20 -1.46
CA LYS A 25 -18.94 -0.82 -0.37
C LYS A 25 -18.94 -1.85 0.76
N GLN A 26 -20.11 -2.31 1.21
CA GLN A 26 -20.20 -3.33 2.27
C GLN A 26 -19.59 -4.68 1.84
N GLU A 27 -19.89 -5.15 0.63
CA GLU A 27 -19.25 -6.34 0.03
C GLU A 27 -17.72 -6.21 -0.06
N LEU A 28 -17.20 -5.00 -0.26
CA LEU A 28 -15.77 -4.72 -0.27
C LEU A 28 -15.17 -4.74 1.13
N ILE A 29 -15.84 -4.14 2.13
CA ILE A 29 -15.43 -4.19 3.54
C ILE A 29 -15.36 -5.65 4.00
N GLU A 30 -16.44 -6.42 3.82
CA GLU A 30 -16.52 -7.84 4.21
C GLU A 30 -15.44 -8.69 3.53
N ARG A 31 -15.14 -8.45 2.24
CA ARG A 31 -14.18 -9.25 1.47
C ARG A 31 -12.71 -8.88 1.72
N GLU A 32 -12.41 -7.60 1.88
CA GLU A 32 -11.04 -7.09 1.84
C GLU A 32 -10.56 -6.45 3.14
N TYR A 33 -11.43 -5.83 3.95
CA TYR A 33 -11.01 -4.98 5.09
C TYR A 33 -11.49 -5.44 6.47
N ASN A 34 -12.44 -6.37 6.56
CA ASN A 34 -13.03 -6.82 7.83
C ASN A 34 -11.99 -7.30 8.87
N ASP A 35 -10.95 -7.98 8.40
CA ASP A 35 -9.92 -8.59 9.24
C ASP A 35 -8.65 -7.71 9.38
N TYR A 36 -8.64 -6.51 8.79
CA TYR A 36 -7.46 -5.62 8.82
C TYR A 36 -7.32 -4.92 10.18
N ALA A 37 -6.09 -4.84 10.67
CA ALA A 37 -5.75 -4.00 11.80
C ALA A 37 -5.80 -2.50 11.43
N ARG A 38 -5.96 -1.63 12.43
CA ARG A 38 -6.03 -0.17 12.29
C ARG A 38 -4.95 0.44 11.38
N HIS A 39 -3.71 -0.06 11.45
CA HIS A 39 -2.59 0.41 10.63
C HIS A 39 -2.72 -0.05 9.18
N GLU A 40 -3.03 -1.33 8.93
CA GLU A 40 -3.17 -1.90 7.58
C GLU A 40 -4.23 -1.16 6.75
N ILE A 41 -5.31 -0.66 7.37
CA ILE A 41 -6.33 0.16 6.71
C ILE A 41 -5.75 1.52 6.28
N ARG A 42 -4.99 2.18 7.15
CA ARG A 42 -4.34 3.47 6.86
C ARG A 42 -3.25 3.33 5.81
N ASP A 43 -2.42 2.29 5.91
CA ASP A 43 -1.35 2.00 4.96
C ASP A 43 -1.92 1.68 3.58
N SER A 44 -2.99 0.87 3.51
CA SER A 44 -3.71 0.59 2.27
C SER A 44 -4.33 1.85 1.65
N TYR A 45 -4.90 2.73 2.48
CA TYR A 45 -5.45 4.01 2.04
C TYR A 45 -4.38 4.90 1.42
N PHE A 46 -3.24 5.07 2.09
CA PHE A 46 -2.16 5.94 1.58
C PHE A 46 -1.42 5.34 0.39
N TYR A 47 -1.14 4.03 0.40
CA TYR A 47 -0.60 3.34 -0.76
C TYR A 47 -1.50 3.54 -1.99
N PHE A 48 -2.81 3.33 -1.85
CA PHE A 48 -3.76 3.46 -2.96
C PHE A 48 -3.92 4.91 -3.44
N ARG A 49 -3.95 5.88 -2.52
CA ARG A 49 -3.91 7.32 -2.86
C ARG A 49 -2.66 7.65 -3.65
N ASP A 50 -1.50 7.20 -3.19
CA ASP A 50 -0.22 7.56 -3.79
C ASP A 50 0.03 6.80 -5.11
N GLU A 51 -0.56 5.60 -5.30
CA GLU A 51 -0.61 4.90 -6.59
C GLU A 51 -1.39 5.73 -7.64
N LEU A 52 -2.59 6.21 -7.31
CA LEU A 52 -3.38 7.09 -8.19
C LEU A 52 -2.68 8.44 -8.42
N LYS A 53 -2.09 9.01 -7.37
CA LYS A 53 -1.34 10.26 -7.41
C LYS A 53 -0.09 10.17 -8.28
N ASN A 54 0.59 9.03 -8.33
CA ASN A 54 1.84 8.88 -9.09
C ASN A 54 1.64 8.32 -10.51
N ASN A 55 0.50 7.70 -10.84
CA ASN A 55 0.21 7.17 -12.17
C ASN A 55 -0.40 8.25 -13.12
N PRO A 56 0.32 8.78 -14.13
CA PRO A 56 -0.18 9.87 -14.97
C PRO A 56 -1.35 9.49 -15.88
N SER A 57 -1.55 8.18 -16.10
CA SER A 57 -2.59 7.61 -16.96
C SER A 57 -3.80 7.11 -16.18
N ALA A 58 -3.75 7.11 -14.84
CA ALA A 58 -4.86 6.69 -14.01
C ALA A 58 -6.08 7.61 -14.21
N ARG A 59 -7.26 6.99 -14.25
CA ARG A 59 -8.53 7.69 -14.10
C ARG A 59 -9.22 7.17 -12.86
N ILE A 60 -9.60 8.09 -11.98
CA ILE A 60 -10.35 7.79 -10.76
C ILE A 60 -11.72 7.31 -11.19
N SER A 61 -12.06 6.09 -10.82
CA SER A 61 -13.37 5.47 -11.06
C SER A 61 -14.21 5.45 -9.80
N ASN A 62 -15.52 5.24 -9.97
CA ASN A 62 -16.45 5.06 -8.86
C ASN A 62 -16.04 3.91 -7.93
N GLN A 63 -15.32 2.90 -8.44
CA GLN A 63 -14.82 1.78 -7.64
C GLN A 63 -13.64 2.19 -6.74
N ASP A 64 -12.85 3.19 -7.17
CA ASP A 64 -11.73 3.73 -6.40
C ASP A 64 -12.25 4.65 -5.29
N LEU A 65 -13.28 5.45 -5.58
CA LEU A 65 -14.00 6.22 -4.55
C LEU A 65 -14.67 5.31 -3.50
N ILE A 66 -15.25 4.18 -3.92
CA ILE A 66 -15.80 3.17 -3.01
C ILE A 66 -14.71 2.54 -2.12
N ARG A 67 -13.50 2.29 -2.65
CA ARG A 67 -12.36 1.82 -1.83
C ARG A 67 -11.98 2.83 -0.74
N PHE A 68 -11.84 4.11 -1.08
CA PHE A 68 -11.54 5.14 -0.10
C PHE A 68 -12.61 5.23 1.00
N LEU A 69 -13.89 5.23 0.63
CA LEU A 69 -14.99 5.21 1.60
C LEU A 69 -14.99 3.94 2.45
N ALA A 70 -14.75 2.77 1.86
CA ALA A 70 -14.69 1.50 2.59
C ALA A 70 -13.59 1.54 3.65
N MET A 71 -12.35 1.92 3.28
CA MET A 71 -11.24 2.03 4.23
C MET A 71 -11.51 3.07 5.33
N ALA A 72 -12.06 4.24 4.98
CA ALA A 72 -12.38 5.28 5.97
C ALA A 72 -13.49 4.84 6.95
N GLU A 73 -14.51 4.14 6.46
CA GLU A 73 -15.61 3.62 7.28
C GLU A 73 -15.15 2.47 8.17
N THR A 74 -14.41 1.48 7.65
CA THR A 74 -13.84 0.39 8.47
C THR A 74 -12.93 0.93 9.57
N LEU A 75 -12.11 1.95 9.28
CA LEU A 75 -11.27 2.57 10.30
C LEU A 75 -12.11 3.21 11.43
N ASN A 76 -13.15 3.96 11.06
CA ASN A 76 -14.01 4.66 12.01
C ASN A 76 -14.90 3.70 12.82
N GLU A 77 -15.53 2.71 12.18
CA GLU A 77 -16.47 1.79 12.83
C GLU A 77 -15.77 0.74 13.68
N ASN A 78 -14.69 0.11 13.20
CA ASN A 78 -14.01 -0.95 13.94
C ASN A 78 -13.06 -0.42 15.03
N PHE A 79 -12.63 0.85 14.93
CA PHE A 79 -11.59 1.38 15.80
C PHE A 79 -11.86 2.77 16.40
N GLU A 80 -13.05 3.36 16.21
CA GLU A 80 -13.41 4.72 16.70
C GLU A 80 -12.41 5.80 16.22
N ASP A 81 -11.88 5.63 14.99
CA ASP A 81 -10.77 6.42 14.45
C ASP A 81 -11.22 7.17 13.18
N SER A 82 -11.69 8.40 13.39
CA SER A 82 -12.26 9.29 12.35
C SER A 82 -11.21 9.88 11.40
N TYR A 83 -9.91 9.61 11.59
CA TYR A 83 -8.81 10.29 10.91
C TYR A 83 -8.93 10.26 9.38
N LEU A 84 -9.34 9.13 8.79
CA LEU A 84 -9.55 9.02 7.34
C LEU A 84 -10.82 9.75 6.89
N ILE A 85 -11.91 9.72 7.67
CA ILE A 85 -13.16 10.45 7.38
C ILE A 85 -12.91 11.96 7.36
N GLU A 86 -12.08 12.48 8.27
CA GLU A 86 -11.78 13.92 8.37
C GLU A 86 -10.93 14.46 7.20
N ARG A 87 -10.25 13.58 6.43
CA ARG A 87 -9.34 13.97 5.34
C ARG A 87 -9.76 13.50 3.94
N ILE A 88 -10.65 12.52 3.84
CA ILE A 88 -11.01 11.86 2.57
C ILE A 88 -11.48 12.85 1.50
N GLU A 89 -12.27 13.86 1.86
CA GLU A 89 -12.70 14.90 0.94
C GLU A 89 -11.51 15.69 0.36
N ALA A 90 -10.53 16.04 1.19
CA ALA A 90 -9.35 16.79 0.77
C ALA A 90 -8.41 15.94 -0.12
N ASP A 91 -8.14 14.68 0.24
CA ASP A 91 -7.32 13.77 -0.57
C ASP A 91 -8.00 13.48 -1.93
N LEU A 92 -9.32 13.28 -1.96
CA LEU A 92 -10.07 13.03 -3.20
C LEU A 92 -10.08 14.26 -4.12
N ASN A 93 -10.26 15.46 -3.56
CA ASN A 93 -10.19 16.70 -4.32
C ASN A 93 -8.79 16.92 -4.92
N GLU A 94 -7.71 16.66 -4.18
CA GLU A 94 -6.33 16.72 -4.72
C GLU A 94 -6.16 15.77 -5.91
N LEU A 95 -6.63 14.53 -5.80
CA LEU A 95 -6.54 13.54 -6.88
C LEU A 95 -7.34 13.96 -8.13
N LEU A 96 -8.54 14.52 -7.94
CA LEU A 96 -9.38 15.02 -9.04
C LEU A 96 -8.75 16.23 -9.75
N GLU A 97 -8.21 17.19 -9.00
CA GLU A 97 -7.50 18.34 -9.56
C GLU A 97 -6.27 17.91 -10.37
N LEU A 98 -5.48 16.96 -9.86
CA LEU A 98 -4.33 16.40 -10.59
C LEU A 98 -4.75 15.71 -11.89
N GLN A 99 -5.89 15.01 -11.89
CA GLN A 99 -6.45 14.40 -13.10
C GLN A 99 -6.87 15.46 -14.15
N GLU A 100 -7.48 16.57 -13.72
CA GLU A 100 -7.82 17.67 -14.61
C GLU A 100 -6.58 18.38 -15.18
N GLN A 101 -5.59 18.66 -14.33
CA GLN A 101 -4.32 19.27 -14.75
C GLN A 101 -3.59 18.39 -15.79
N ARG A 102 -3.54 17.07 -15.58
CA ARG A 102 -2.99 16.11 -16.55
C ARG A 102 -3.72 16.16 -17.89
N ARG A 103 -5.06 16.20 -17.87
CA ARG A 103 -5.89 16.33 -19.08
C ARG A 103 -5.62 17.63 -19.82
N ASN A 104 -5.45 18.74 -19.10
CA ASN A 104 -5.20 20.06 -19.68
C ASN A 104 -3.76 20.18 -20.24
N ASN A 105 -2.77 19.62 -19.55
CA ASN A 105 -1.36 19.62 -19.97
C ASN A 105 -1.09 18.73 -21.21
N HIS A 106 -2.00 17.80 -21.55
CA HIS A 106 -1.94 17.00 -22.78
C HIS A 106 -2.51 17.72 -24.03
N SER A 107 -2.69 19.05 -23.99
CA SER A 107 -3.23 19.85 -25.10
C SER A 107 -2.20 20.81 -25.75
N PRO A 108 -1.43 20.33 -26.75
CA PRO A 108 -0.88 21.19 -27.79
C PRO A 108 -1.87 21.32 -28.97
N GLN A 109 -1.96 22.52 -29.52
CA GLN A 109 -2.87 22.90 -30.61
C GLN A 109 -2.84 21.94 -31.83
N THR A 110 -4.00 21.39 -32.22
CA THR A 110 -4.62 21.51 -33.57
C THR A 110 -5.49 20.30 -33.94
N ARG A 111 -6.82 20.45 -33.87
CA ARG A 111 -7.74 20.03 -34.94
C ARG A 111 -9.13 20.64 -34.78
N LYS A 112 -9.39 21.73 -35.51
CA LYS A 112 -10.75 22.04 -35.97
C LYS A 112 -11.11 21.07 -37.11
N LYS A 113 -12.41 20.76 -37.22
CA LYS A 113 -13.03 19.80 -38.18
C LYS A 113 -12.73 18.34 -37.78
N TYR A 114 -13.71 17.44 -37.67
CA TYR A 114 -15.03 17.42 -38.31
C TYR A 114 -16.17 17.21 -37.30
N ALA A 115 -17.29 17.87 -37.54
CA ALA A 115 -18.60 17.32 -37.17
C ALA A 115 -19.13 16.55 -38.38
N ASN A 116 -19.65 15.34 -38.15
CA ASN A 116 -20.94 14.83 -38.61
C ASN A 116 -21.00 13.30 -38.55
N ASP A 117 -22.17 12.82 -38.14
CA ASP A 117 -22.87 11.60 -38.58
C ASP A 117 -22.08 10.29 -38.70
N TYR A 118 -22.47 9.27 -37.93
CA TYR A 118 -23.35 8.20 -38.43
C TYR A 118 -23.67 7.16 -37.34
N SER A 119 -24.91 6.68 -37.35
CA SER A 119 -25.41 5.56 -36.54
C SER A 119 -25.22 4.19 -37.22
N HIS A 120 -25.50 3.12 -36.47
CA HIS A 120 -25.66 1.69 -36.85
C HIS A 120 -24.40 0.82 -36.98
N GLY A 121 -24.53 -0.43 -36.48
CA GLY A 121 -23.73 -1.56 -36.97
C GLY A 121 -23.40 -2.66 -35.95
N GLU A 122 -24.38 -3.46 -35.49
CA GLU A 122 -24.06 -4.76 -34.89
C GLU A 122 -23.31 -5.65 -35.90
N LYS A 123 -22.21 -6.33 -35.49
CA LYS A 123 -21.77 -7.59 -36.11
C LYS A 123 -21.27 -8.58 -35.06
N LYS A 124 -21.63 -9.85 -35.24
CA LYS A 124 -21.42 -10.96 -34.30
C LYS A 124 -20.28 -11.89 -34.72
N ARG A 125 -19.63 -12.51 -33.72
CA ARG A 125 -19.07 -13.89 -33.72
C ARG A 125 -17.79 -14.11 -34.56
N PRO A 126 -16.97 -15.16 -34.30
CA PRO A 126 -17.33 -16.48 -33.76
C PRO A 126 -16.62 -16.93 -32.46
N ALA A 127 -17.02 -18.12 -32.00
CA ALA A 127 -16.56 -18.78 -30.78
C ALA A 127 -15.41 -19.76 -31.06
N GLY A 128 -14.60 -20.05 -30.03
CA GLY A 128 -13.58 -21.11 -30.03
C GLY A 128 -13.50 -21.83 -28.68
N THR A 129 -13.80 -23.13 -28.68
CA THR A 129 -13.46 -24.13 -27.65
C THR A 129 -12.03 -24.63 -27.91
N ILE A 130 -11.23 -25.26 -27.02
CA ILE A 130 -11.43 -26.07 -25.79
C ILE A 130 -10.34 -25.61 -24.78
N SER A 131 -10.55 -25.51 -23.45
CA SER A 131 -10.28 -26.63 -22.51
C SER A 131 -10.64 -26.34 -21.05
N GLN A 132 -11.22 -27.35 -20.39
CA GLN A 132 -11.35 -27.42 -18.93
C GLN A 132 -10.18 -28.23 -18.37
N THR A 133 -9.48 -27.74 -17.34
CA THR A 133 -8.89 -28.56 -16.26
C THR A 133 -8.27 -27.66 -15.18
N ALA A 134 -8.16 -28.22 -13.96
CA ALA A 134 -7.58 -27.62 -12.75
C ALA A 134 -8.34 -26.41 -12.17
N THR A 135 -9.14 -26.67 -11.14
CA THR A 135 -9.46 -25.67 -10.12
C THR A 135 -8.17 -25.31 -9.37
N PRO A 136 -7.83 -24.02 -9.20
CA PRO A 136 -6.76 -23.64 -8.30
C PRO A 136 -7.16 -24.01 -6.87
N ARG A 137 -6.32 -24.78 -6.18
CA ARG A 137 -6.47 -25.00 -4.73
C ARG A 137 -6.32 -23.65 -4.03
N PRO A 138 -7.12 -23.34 -2.98
CA PRO A 138 -6.83 -22.20 -2.15
C PRO A 138 -5.44 -22.38 -1.53
N ILE A 139 -4.55 -21.42 -1.78
CA ILE A 139 -3.31 -21.29 -1.01
C ILE A 139 -3.75 -20.93 0.40
N ALA A 140 -3.38 -21.74 1.39
CA ALA A 140 -3.56 -21.37 2.79
C ALA A 140 -2.63 -20.17 3.08
N LEU A 141 -3.17 -18.96 2.99
CA LEU A 141 -2.47 -17.68 3.14
C LEU A 141 -2.49 -17.15 4.58
N PHE A 142 -2.99 -17.96 5.52
CA PHE A 142 -3.17 -17.60 6.92
C PHE A 142 -2.18 -18.38 7.77
N ASP A 143 -1.04 -17.77 8.09
CA ASP A 143 -0.24 -18.20 9.23
C ASP A 143 -1.06 -17.92 10.50
N GLU A 144 -1.40 -18.97 11.26
CA GLU A 144 -2.15 -18.84 12.52
C GLU A 144 -1.34 -18.11 13.62
N ASP A 145 -0.02 -17.95 13.41
CA ASP A 145 0.93 -17.26 14.30
C ASP A 145 1.36 -15.86 13.78
N ASP A 146 0.42 -15.07 13.24
CA ASP A 146 0.72 -13.68 12.87
C ASP A 146 1.11 -12.83 14.10
N TYR A 147 2.42 -12.63 14.27
CA TYR A 147 3.01 -11.94 15.41
C TYR A 147 2.55 -10.47 15.54
N ARG A 148 2.01 -9.88 14.47
CA ARG A 148 1.43 -8.52 14.48
C ARG A 148 0.25 -8.39 15.43
N LYS A 149 -0.53 -9.46 15.58
CA LYS A 149 -1.65 -9.57 16.52
C LYS A 149 -1.17 -9.60 17.98
N LYS A 150 0.05 -10.10 18.21
CA LYS A 150 0.69 -10.17 19.53
C LYS A 150 1.43 -8.88 19.92
N TYR A 151 1.95 -8.15 18.94
CA TYR A 151 2.71 -6.91 19.14
C TYR A 151 2.15 -5.81 18.21
N PRO A 152 1.09 -5.09 18.60
CA PRO A 152 0.49 -4.06 17.75
C PRO A 152 1.42 -2.87 17.50
N ALA A 153 1.34 -2.30 16.29
CA ALA A 153 2.08 -1.11 15.88
C ALA A 153 1.43 0.14 16.50
N ASN A 154 2.06 0.67 17.55
CA ASN A 154 1.49 1.68 18.44
C ASN A 154 2.29 3.00 18.47
N PHE A 155 3.49 3.02 17.88
CA PHE A 155 4.37 4.20 17.92
C PHE A 155 4.26 4.95 16.60
N LEU A 156 3.84 6.22 16.64
CA LEU A 156 3.73 7.10 15.48
C LEU A 156 5.08 7.76 15.16
N CYS A 157 5.51 7.63 13.91
CA CYS A 157 6.70 8.27 13.34
C CYS A 157 6.38 9.67 12.77
N GLU A 158 7.41 10.44 12.43
CA GLU A 158 7.26 11.84 11.96
C GLU A 158 6.65 11.96 10.56
N ASP A 159 6.74 10.92 9.72
CA ASP A 159 6.16 10.90 8.37
C ASP A 159 4.72 10.34 8.31
N GLY A 160 4.26 9.71 9.39
CA GLY A 160 2.93 9.12 9.54
C GLY A 160 2.92 7.59 9.72
N HIS A 161 4.04 6.88 9.58
CA HIS A 161 4.09 5.44 9.84
C HIS A 161 3.73 5.09 11.30
N TYR A 162 3.18 3.89 11.50
CA TYR A 162 3.01 3.27 12.81
C TYR A 162 3.89 2.04 12.93
N VAL A 163 4.78 2.04 13.92
CA VAL A 163 5.77 0.97 14.14
C VAL A 163 5.60 0.30 15.51
N ARG A 164 6.25 -0.85 15.71
CA ARG A 164 6.08 -1.74 16.89
C ARG A 164 7.11 -1.50 18.00
N SER A 165 8.24 -0.86 17.73
CA SER A 165 9.25 -0.54 18.75
C SER A 165 9.79 0.90 18.69
N ARG A 166 10.37 1.35 19.81
CA ARG A 166 11.04 2.66 19.89
C ARG A 166 12.32 2.73 19.05
N ALA A 167 12.93 1.59 18.74
CA ALA A 167 14.10 1.53 17.86
C ALA A 167 13.68 1.75 16.40
N GLU A 168 12.57 1.13 15.97
CA GLU A 168 11.97 1.40 14.66
C GLU A 168 11.63 2.89 14.48
N VAL A 169 11.07 3.58 15.50
CA VAL A 169 10.81 5.04 15.40
C VAL A 169 12.09 5.84 15.12
N LEU A 170 13.21 5.48 15.76
CA LEU A 170 14.49 6.17 15.54
C LEU A 170 15.01 5.92 14.12
N ILE A 171 14.86 4.69 13.62
CA ILE A 171 15.28 4.26 12.27
C ILE A 171 14.41 4.95 11.19
N ASP A 172 13.10 4.94 11.37
CA ASP A 172 12.09 5.54 10.49
C ASP A 172 12.26 7.06 10.39
N ASN A 173 12.26 7.76 11.53
CA ASN A 173 12.49 9.21 11.56
C ASN A 173 13.85 9.57 10.94
N TRP A 174 14.88 8.72 11.12
CA TRP A 174 16.17 8.94 10.46
C TRP A 174 16.04 8.89 8.93
N PHE A 175 15.29 7.92 8.37
CA PHE A 175 14.99 7.89 6.94
C PHE A 175 14.22 9.14 6.48
N TYR A 176 13.19 9.54 7.22
CA TYR A 176 12.41 10.75 6.92
C TYR A 176 13.28 12.01 6.88
N HIS A 177 14.08 12.27 7.91
CA HIS A 177 14.96 13.44 8.00
C HIS A 177 16.00 13.49 6.87
N HIS A 178 16.51 12.33 6.44
CA HIS A 178 17.44 12.21 5.30
C HIS A 178 16.74 12.12 3.94
N ARG A 179 15.42 12.30 3.89
CA ARG A 179 14.56 12.26 2.67
C ARG A 179 14.72 10.97 1.90
N LEU A 180 14.74 9.86 2.64
CA LEU A 180 14.78 8.50 2.12
C LEU A 180 13.35 7.98 2.03
N VAL A 181 12.87 7.82 0.80
CA VAL A 181 11.61 7.09 0.56
C VAL A 181 11.83 5.65 1.03
N HIS A 182 10.95 5.20 1.91
CA HIS A 182 10.98 3.88 2.50
C HIS A 182 9.55 3.35 2.69
N ALA A 183 9.42 2.05 2.94
CA ALA A 183 8.15 1.41 3.26
C ALA A 183 8.35 0.49 4.47
N TYR A 184 7.51 0.66 5.49
CA TYR A 184 7.47 -0.19 6.68
C TYR A 184 6.86 -1.57 6.39
N GLU A 185 7.40 -2.62 7.00
CA GLU A 185 6.92 -4.03 6.92
C GLU A 185 6.60 -4.56 5.50
N LYS A 186 7.26 -4.05 4.46
CA LYS A 186 6.93 -4.38 3.06
C LYS A 186 7.06 -5.88 2.80
N LYS A 187 5.94 -6.52 2.45
CA LYS A 187 5.86 -7.91 2.00
C LYS A 187 6.94 -8.26 0.96
N LEU A 188 7.67 -9.32 1.23
CA LEU A 188 8.70 -9.91 0.39
C LEU A 188 8.41 -11.40 0.21
N ILE A 189 8.11 -11.80 -1.03
CA ILE A 189 7.93 -13.19 -1.43
C ILE A 189 9.28 -13.72 -1.93
N MET A 190 9.74 -14.86 -1.43
CA MET A 190 11.02 -15.42 -1.81
C MET A 190 11.03 -15.96 -3.26
N PRO A 191 12.04 -15.63 -4.08
CA PRO A 191 12.12 -16.05 -5.48
C PRO A 191 12.58 -17.51 -5.69
N ASP A 192 13.04 -18.22 -4.66
CA ASP A 192 13.50 -19.62 -4.74
C ASP A 192 12.40 -20.68 -4.90
N ASN A 193 11.18 -20.28 -5.30
CA ASN A 193 9.99 -21.13 -5.47
C ASN A 193 9.51 -21.84 -4.19
N THR A 194 10.04 -21.48 -3.01
CA THR A 194 9.52 -21.96 -1.72
C THR A 194 8.14 -21.38 -1.39
N ASN A 195 7.81 -20.23 -1.98
CA ASN A 195 6.65 -19.40 -1.63
C ASN A 195 6.68 -18.92 -0.15
N GLU A 196 7.88 -18.87 0.47
CA GLU A 196 8.08 -18.22 1.77
C GLU A 196 7.80 -16.71 1.65
N ILE A 197 7.14 -16.15 2.66
CA ILE A 197 6.78 -14.73 2.74
C ILE A 197 7.40 -14.16 4.00
N TYR A 198 8.33 -13.22 3.86
CA TYR A 198 8.87 -12.46 4.97
C TYR A 198 8.37 -11.01 4.92
N TYR A 199 8.43 -10.35 6.07
CA TYR A 199 8.13 -8.94 6.25
C TYR A 199 9.31 -8.31 6.97
N PRO A 200 10.27 -7.72 6.25
CA PRO A 200 11.37 -6.96 6.84
C PRO A 200 10.86 -5.62 7.35
N ASP A 201 11.46 -5.12 8.43
CA ASP A 201 10.98 -3.92 9.11
C ASP A 201 10.92 -2.72 8.16
N PHE A 202 11.90 -2.57 7.27
CA PHE A 202 11.89 -1.52 6.24
C PHE A 202 12.40 -1.98 4.87
N TYR A 203 11.94 -1.29 3.82
CA TYR A 203 12.45 -1.39 2.45
C TYR A 203 12.72 0.00 1.87
N LEU A 204 13.89 0.21 1.28
CA LEU A 204 14.29 1.47 0.62
C LEU A 204 14.39 1.23 -0.91
N PRO A 205 13.43 1.70 -1.71
CA PRO A 205 13.40 1.45 -3.16
C PRO A 205 14.62 1.96 -3.92
N GLU A 206 15.23 3.07 -3.47
CA GLU A 206 16.35 3.70 -4.20
C GLU A 206 17.63 2.86 -4.20
N GLY A 207 17.83 2.00 -3.19
CA GLY A 207 18.93 1.04 -3.13
C GLY A 207 18.53 -0.39 -3.48
N ASP A 208 17.24 -0.63 -3.75
CA ASP A 208 16.60 -1.95 -3.73
C ASP A 208 17.12 -2.80 -2.54
N VAL A 209 16.94 -2.27 -1.33
CA VAL A 209 17.55 -2.81 -0.10
C VAL A 209 16.54 -2.89 1.03
N TYR A 210 16.57 -4.02 1.74
CA TYR A 210 15.76 -4.29 2.92
C TYR A 210 16.57 -4.07 4.20
N ILE A 211 15.89 -3.75 5.29
CA ILE A 211 16.50 -3.48 6.60
C ILE A 211 15.74 -4.27 7.67
N GLU A 212 16.50 -4.91 8.56
CA GLU A 212 16.01 -5.68 9.71
C GLU A 212 16.65 -5.17 11.01
N PHE A 213 15.86 -5.02 12.06
CA PHE A 213 16.29 -4.65 13.41
C PHE A 213 16.19 -5.82 14.40
N TRP A 214 17.33 -6.23 14.95
CA TRP A 214 17.46 -7.44 15.75
C TRP A 214 17.48 -7.19 17.27
N GLY A 215 16.48 -6.50 17.81
CA GLY A 215 16.45 -6.06 19.23
C GLY A 215 16.34 -7.15 20.33
N ARG A 216 16.68 -8.43 20.06
CA ARG A 216 16.61 -9.54 21.03
C ARG A 216 17.72 -10.59 20.89
N GLU A 217 18.97 -10.16 20.73
CA GLU A 217 20.10 -11.06 20.42
C GLU A 217 20.49 -12.10 21.50
N ASN A 218 19.89 -12.08 22.68
CA ASN A 218 20.28 -12.94 23.82
C ASN A 218 19.52 -14.28 23.92
N ASP A 219 18.58 -14.57 23.02
CA ASP A 219 17.84 -15.85 23.00
C ASP A 219 18.40 -16.79 21.90
N PRO A 220 18.96 -17.97 22.25
CA PRO A 220 19.47 -18.93 21.27
C PRO A 220 18.45 -19.38 20.21
N ALA A 221 17.16 -19.47 20.56
CA ALA A 221 16.11 -19.83 19.61
C ALA A 221 15.79 -18.69 18.64
N TYR A 222 15.96 -17.43 19.08
CA TYR A 222 15.87 -16.24 18.21
C TYR A 222 17.08 -16.14 17.28
N LEU A 223 18.29 -16.39 17.78
CA LEU A 223 19.52 -16.40 16.98
C LEU A 223 19.45 -17.43 15.84
N ALA A 224 19.02 -18.66 16.11
CA ALA A 224 18.85 -19.68 15.07
C ALA A 224 17.83 -19.26 13.98
N LYS A 225 16.75 -18.56 14.35
CA LYS A 225 15.78 -18.00 13.40
C LYS A 225 16.36 -16.85 12.59
N LYS A 226 17.12 -15.94 13.21
CA LYS A 226 17.86 -14.85 12.56
C LYS A 226 18.84 -15.42 11.52
N GLU A 227 19.66 -16.40 11.90
CA GLU A 227 20.62 -17.04 11.00
C GLU A 227 19.95 -17.70 9.79
N ALA A 228 18.85 -18.44 10.00
CA ALA A 228 18.08 -19.05 8.91
C ALA A 228 17.49 -17.99 7.96
N LYS A 229 16.91 -16.91 8.50
CA LYS A 229 16.33 -15.80 7.76
C LYS A 229 17.38 -15.05 6.93
N VAL A 230 18.53 -14.72 7.52
CA VAL A 230 19.69 -14.11 6.84
C VAL A 230 20.28 -15.03 5.77
N ALA A 231 20.37 -16.33 6.02
CA ALA A 231 20.79 -17.31 5.02
C ALA A 231 19.80 -17.39 3.84
N SER A 232 18.49 -17.24 4.10
CA SER A 232 17.48 -17.18 3.04
C SER A 232 17.66 -15.93 2.16
N TYR A 233 17.81 -14.75 2.75
CA TYR A 233 18.11 -13.51 2.00
C TYR A 233 19.36 -13.64 1.13
N ARG A 234 20.47 -14.15 1.70
CA ARG A 234 21.73 -14.34 0.96
C ARG A 234 21.59 -15.31 -0.22
N ARG A 235 20.89 -16.44 -0.04
CA ARG A 235 20.65 -17.42 -1.12
C ARG A 235 19.79 -16.83 -2.25
N ASN A 236 18.83 -15.98 -1.90
CA ASN A 236 17.91 -15.34 -2.84
C ASN A 236 18.45 -14.03 -3.45
N GLY A 237 19.69 -13.65 -3.15
CA GLY A 237 20.31 -12.43 -3.69
C GLY A 237 19.72 -11.12 -3.15
N ILE A 238 18.93 -11.17 -2.07
CA ILE A 238 18.28 -10.00 -1.48
C ILE A 238 19.32 -9.13 -0.77
N HIS A 239 19.35 -7.83 -1.09
CA HIS A 239 20.16 -6.87 -0.37
C HIS A 239 19.56 -6.62 1.02
N LEU A 240 20.37 -6.81 2.06
CA LEU A 240 20.00 -6.64 3.45
C LEU A 240 21.00 -5.76 4.18
N ILE A 241 20.50 -4.83 4.97
CA ILE A 241 21.22 -4.15 6.06
C ILE A 241 20.63 -4.65 7.38
N GLU A 242 21.51 -5.06 8.29
CA GLU A 242 21.14 -5.54 9.61
C GLU A 242 21.49 -4.49 10.65
N LEU A 243 20.58 -4.23 11.58
CA LEU A 243 20.75 -3.31 12.71
C LEU A 243 20.58 -4.08 14.03
N SER A 244 21.40 -3.79 15.03
CA SER A 244 21.16 -4.11 16.44
C SER A 244 20.98 -2.82 17.24
N ASP A 245 20.72 -2.93 18.54
CA ASP A 245 20.70 -1.76 19.44
C ASP A 245 21.97 -0.89 19.32
N ARG A 246 23.14 -1.50 19.03
CA ARG A 246 24.43 -0.79 18.89
C ARG A 246 24.50 0.10 17.65
N GLU A 247 23.89 -0.31 16.55
CA GLU A 247 23.80 0.51 15.34
C GLU A 247 22.72 1.60 15.51
N VAL A 248 21.63 1.31 16.24
CA VAL A 248 20.56 2.28 16.56
C VAL A 248 21.05 3.38 17.51
N GLU A 249 21.97 3.09 18.42
CA GLU A 249 22.68 4.11 19.21
C GLU A 249 23.50 5.10 18.36
N ARG A 250 23.80 4.77 17.09
CA ARG A 250 24.75 5.50 16.22
C ARG A 250 24.32 5.55 14.75
N LEU A 251 23.03 5.79 14.48
CA LEU A 251 22.46 5.76 13.12
C LEU A 251 23.21 6.68 12.12
N ASP A 252 23.57 7.90 12.54
CA ASP A 252 24.31 8.86 11.70
C ASP A 252 25.71 8.38 11.26
N ASP A 253 26.37 7.54 12.08
CA ASP A 253 27.66 6.94 11.70
C ASP A 253 27.47 5.72 10.78
N PHE A 254 26.43 4.92 11.05
CA PHE A 254 26.26 3.60 10.46
C PHE A 254 25.46 3.61 9.16
N LEU A 255 24.26 4.21 9.15
CA LEU A 255 23.34 4.12 8.02
C LEU A 255 23.89 4.76 6.75
N PRO A 256 24.56 5.94 6.75
CA PRO A 256 25.21 6.47 5.56
C PRO A 256 26.22 5.50 4.94
N MET A 257 27.08 4.91 5.78
CA MET A 257 28.12 3.96 5.35
C MET A 257 27.53 2.65 4.82
N ALA A 258 26.46 2.15 5.45
CA ALA A 258 25.74 0.95 5.00
C ALA A 258 25.02 1.21 3.67
N LEU A 259 24.30 2.33 3.56
CA LEU A 259 23.48 2.67 2.39
C LEU A 259 24.32 3.05 1.16
N MET A 260 25.50 3.67 1.31
CA MET A 260 26.43 3.95 0.19
C MET A 260 26.85 2.69 -0.59
N ARG A 261 26.72 1.49 -0.01
CA ARG A 261 26.96 0.22 -0.71
C ARG A 261 25.93 0.00 -1.84
N TYR A 262 24.70 0.45 -1.65
CA TYR A 262 23.55 0.20 -2.51
C TYR A 262 23.14 1.47 -3.29
N ILE A 263 22.99 2.60 -2.59
CA ILE A 263 22.63 3.90 -3.16
C ILE A 263 23.89 4.63 -3.63
N LYS A 264 23.97 4.96 -4.93
CA LYS A 264 25.14 5.65 -5.52
C LYS A 264 24.86 7.12 -5.75
N GLY A 265 25.84 7.98 -5.44
CA GLY A 265 25.78 9.42 -5.71
C GLY A 265 25.00 10.25 -4.69
N ARG A 266 24.19 9.65 -3.79
CA ARG A 266 23.62 10.37 -2.64
C ARG A 266 24.74 10.81 -1.68
N ARG A 267 24.61 12.05 -1.21
CA ARG A 267 25.27 12.52 0.01
C ARG A 267 24.21 12.48 1.11
N PHE A 268 24.54 11.81 2.20
CA PHE A 268 23.78 11.84 3.46
C PHE A 268 24.36 12.99 4.29
#